data_AF-A0A7V0JKD4-F1
#
_entry.id   AF-A0A7V0JKD4-F1
#
_cell.length_a   1.000
_cell.length_b   1.000
_cell.length_c   1.000
_cell.angle_alpha   90.00
_cell.angle_beta   90.00
_cell.angle_gamma   90.00
#
_symmetry.space_group_name_H-M   'P 1'
#
loop_
_entity.id
_entity.type
_entity.pdbx_description
1 polymer ?
#
loop_
_entity_poly.entity_id
_entity_poly.type
_entity_poly.pdbx_seq_one_letter_code
_entity_poly.pdbx_strand_id
1 'polypeptide(L)' 'KGVWAGGDIVTGQATVILAMGAGRMVANSIHNYLTLGW' A
#
# COMPACT_ATOMS: atom_id res chain seq x y z
N LYS A 1 -10.48 6.96 9.18
CA LYS A 1 -11.03 6.00 8.19
C LYS A 1 -9.83 5.40 7.46
N GLY A 2 -9.37 4.22 7.88
CA GLY A 2 -8.14 3.57 7.41
C GLY A 2 -8.43 2.50 6.37
N VAL A 3 -8.48 2.87 5.10
CA VAL A 3 -8.62 1.93 3.98
C VAL A 3 -7.47 2.17 3.02
N TRP A 4 -6.78 1.09 2.65
CA TRP A 4 -5.63 1.13 1.74
C TRP A 4 -5.82 0.14 0.60
N ALA A 5 -5.28 0.48 -0.57
CA ALA A 5 -5.24 -0.38 -1.75
C ALA A 5 -3.86 -0.26 -2.42
N GLY A 6 -3.33 -1.37 -2.93
CA GLY A 6 -2.01 -1.48 -3.54
C GLY A 6 -1.95 -2.63 -4.55
N GLY A 7 -1.04 -2.55 -5.51
CA GLY A 7 -0.87 -3.55 -6.58
C GLY A 7 -1.74 -3.28 -7.80
N ASP A 8 -1.98 -4.31 -8.62
CA ASP A 8 -2.68 -4.18 -9.91
C ASP A 8 -4.04 -3.48 -9.84
N ILE A 9 -4.73 -3.59 -8.69
CA ILE A 9 -6.01 -2.93 -8.42
C ILE A 9 -5.93 -1.39 -8.51
N VAL A 10 -4.74 -0.79 -8.28
CA VAL A 10 -4.50 0.66 -8.36
C VAL A 10 -3.52 1.06 -9.47
N THR A 11 -2.64 0.16 -9.91
CA THR A 11 -1.61 0.47 -10.92
C THR A 11 -1.86 -0.13 -12.31
N GLY A 12 -2.86 -1.00 -12.51
CA GLY A 12 -3.11 -1.68 -13.79
C GLY A 12 -2.26 -2.94 -13.97
N GLN A 13 -1.84 -3.28 -15.20
CA GLN A 13 -0.95 -4.42 -15.50
C GLN A 13 0.47 -4.17 -14.95
N ALA A 14 0.65 -4.19 -13.64
CA ALA A 14 1.94 -4.00 -13.03
C ALA A 14 2.67 -5.34 -12.95
N THR A 15 3.96 -5.31 -13.25
CA THR A 15 4.79 -6.49 -13.04
C THR A 15 4.89 -6.82 -11.55
N VAL A 16 5.20 -8.06 -11.21
CA VAL A 16 5.27 -8.52 -9.81
C VAL A 16 6.15 -7.60 -8.94
N ILE A 17 7.27 -7.10 -9.48
CA ILE A 17 8.16 -6.19 -8.74
C ILE A 17 7.50 -4.84 -8.42
N LEU A 18 6.66 -4.32 -9.32
CA LEU A 18 5.92 -3.09 -9.12
C LEU A 18 4.78 -3.28 -8.11
N ALA A 19 4.09 -4.41 -8.16
CA ALA A 19 3.05 -4.76 -7.19
C ALA A 19 3.62 -4.91 -5.77
N MET A 20 4.81 -5.53 -5.63
CA MET A 20 5.51 -5.61 -4.34
C MET A 20 5.96 -4.24 -3.84
N GLY A 21 6.39 -3.34 -4.73
CA GLY A 21 6.72 -1.95 -4.40
C GLY A 21 5.50 -1.18 -3.87
N ALA A 22 4.34 -1.33 -4.52
CA ALA A 22 3.08 -0.76 -4.05
C ALA A 22 2.66 -1.33 -2.68
N GLY A 23 2.83 -2.64 -2.47
CA GLY A 23 2.58 -3.30 -1.19
C GLY A 23 3.44 -2.73 -0.05
N ARG A 24 4.72 -2.44 -0.31
CA ARG A 24 5.62 -1.81 0.67
C ARG A 24 5.16 -0.40 1.07
N MET A 25 4.72 0.41 0.10
CA MET A 25 4.21 1.75 0.40
C MET A 25 2.94 1.70 1.25
N VAL A 26 2.02 0.77 0.93
CA VAL A 26 0.81 0.55 1.71
C VAL A 26 1.13 0.13 3.14
N ALA A 27 2.02 -0.85 3.33
CA ALA A 27 2.43 -1.31 4.65
C ALA A 27 3.02 -0.17 5.50
N ASN A 28 3.86 0.69 4.92
CA ASN A 28 4.41 1.86 5.63
C ASN A 28 3.32 2.87 6.00
N SER A 29 2.35 3.11 5.12
CA SER A 29 1.25 4.03 5.43
C SER A 29 0.30 3.49 6.51
N ILE A 30 0.07 2.17 6.53
CA ILE A 30 -0.69 1.48 7.59
C ILE A 30 0.07 1.60 8.91
N HIS A 31 1.37 1.33 8.88
CA HIS A 31 2.23 1.46 10.05
C HIS A 31 2.16 2.88 10.58
N ASN A 32 2.43 3.89 9.76
CA ASN A 32 2.38 5.29 10.19
C ASN A 32 1.01 5.70 10.76
N TYR A 33 -0.08 5.24 10.15
CA TYR A 33 -1.43 5.51 10.65
C TYR A 33 -1.69 4.84 12.01
N LEU A 34 -1.17 3.62 12.23
CA LEU A 34 -1.21 2.95 13.53
C LEU A 34 -0.34 3.68 14.58
N THR A 35 0.84 4.16 14.20
CA THR A 35 1.80 4.78 15.13
C THR A 35 1.46 6.22 15.47
N LEU A 36 0.89 6.99 14.54
CA LEU A 36 0.51 8.39 14.75
C LEU A 36 -0.77 8.56 15.57
N GLY A 37 -1.45 7.47 15.90
CA GLY A 37 -2.70 7.49 16.65
C GLY A 37 -3.89 7.78 15.75
N TRP A 38 -4.93 6.98 15.97
CA TRP A 38 -6.24 7.10 15.34
C TRP A 38 -7.05 8.16 16.08
#